data_AF-A0A4P9XWM8-F1
#
_entry.id   AF-A0A4P9XWM8-F1
#
_cell.length_a   1.000
_cell.length_b   1.000
_cell.length_c   1.000
_cell.angle_alpha   90.00
_cell.angle_beta   90.00
_cell.angle_gamma   90.00
#
_symmetry.space_group_name_H-M   'P 1'
#
loop_
_entity.id
_entity.type
_entity.pdbx_description
1 polymer ?
#
loop_
_entity_poly.entity_id
_entity_poly.type
_entity_poly.pdbx_seq_one_letter_code
_entity_poly.pdbx_strand_id
1 'polypeptide(L)'
;MSAKGSEHGKSATGGSLARECAALRDKFPSADFEIVAVSDAGFPMAVDGREMHLIETAPKERRWLSEEQVWELKRQRKGFMDVTFQPNLSSAAPNS
;
A
#
# COMPACT_ATOMS: atom_id res chain seq x y z
N MET A 1 4.36 -9.16 51.14
CA MET A 1 3.15 -8.49 50.61
C MET A 1 3.56 -7.32 49.73
N SER A 2 2.73 -7.03 48.72
CA SER A 2 2.75 -5.87 47.83
C SER A 2 3.60 -5.99 46.57
N ALA A 3 3.01 -6.71 45.60
CA ALA A 3 3.21 -6.48 44.19
C ALA A 3 2.81 -5.02 43.86
N LYS A 4 3.68 -4.28 43.18
CA LYS A 4 3.31 -3.05 42.50
C LYS A 4 2.98 -3.40 41.05
N GLY A 5 1.68 -3.38 40.74
CA GLY A 5 1.23 -3.19 39.38
C GLY A 5 1.64 -1.79 38.91
N SER A 6 1.97 -1.68 37.63
CA SER A 6 1.94 -0.39 36.94
C SER A 6 1.26 -0.63 35.60
N GLU A 7 -0.04 -0.35 35.64
CA GLU A 7 -0.95 -0.27 34.52
C GLU A 7 -0.42 0.76 33.51
N HIS A 8 -0.12 0.32 32.29
CA HIS A 8 0.05 1.22 31.14
C HIS A 8 -1.32 1.49 30.53
N GLY A 9 -2.03 2.43 31.14
CA GLY A 9 -3.13 3.12 30.49
C GLY A 9 -2.60 4.31 29.71
N LYS A 10 -2.82 4.33 28.39
CA LYS A 10 -3.32 5.50 27.65
C LYS A 10 -3.56 5.14 26.17
N SER A 11 -4.83 4.86 25.87
CA SER A 11 -5.39 5.03 24.53
C SER A 11 -5.10 6.44 24.03
N ALA A 12 -4.49 6.54 22.86
CA ALA A 12 -4.38 7.76 22.08
C ALA A 12 -4.51 7.39 20.60
N THR A 13 -5.65 6.84 20.19
CA THR A 13 -5.83 6.28 18.84
C THR A 13 -7.14 6.78 18.25
N GLY A 14 -7.22 8.09 18.00
CA GLY A 14 -8.37 8.71 17.34
C GLY A 14 -7.99 9.82 16.36
N GLY A 15 -6.95 10.60 16.68
CA GLY A 15 -6.42 11.65 15.81
C GLY A 15 -5.17 11.26 14.99
N SER A 16 -4.52 10.14 15.33
CA SER A 16 -3.29 9.67 14.66
C SER A 16 -3.60 9.00 13.33
N LEU A 17 -4.61 8.11 13.33
CA LEU A 17 -5.03 7.34 12.16
C LEU A 17 -5.40 8.23 10.96
N ALA A 18 -6.13 9.34 11.16
CA ALA A 18 -6.51 10.21 10.04
C ALA A 18 -5.31 10.91 9.37
N ARG A 19 -4.28 11.29 10.15
CA ARG A 19 -3.04 11.89 9.61
C ARG A 19 -2.16 10.84 8.94
N GLU A 20 -2.09 9.66 9.52
CA GLU A 20 -1.37 8.52 8.94
C GLU A 20 -2.04 8.10 7.63
N CYS A 21 -3.36 7.94 7.58
CA CYS A 21 -4.09 7.66 6.35
C CYS A 21 -3.89 8.72 5.27
N ALA A 22 -3.84 10.01 5.62
CA ALA A 22 -3.54 11.08 4.67
C ALA A 22 -2.12 10.97 4.10
N ALA A 23 -1.11 10.74 4.95
CA ALA A 23 0.28 10.54 4.52
C ALA A 23 0.45 9.27 3.67
N LEU A 24 -0.31 8.21 3.98
CA LEU A 24 -0.34 6.97 3.18
C LEU A 24 -0.98 7.21 1.81
N ARG A 25 -2.04 8.01 1.74
CA ARG A 25 -2.67 8.41 0.48
C ARG A 25 -1.73 9.23 -0.40
N ASP A 26 -0.94 10.13 0.18
CA ASP A 26 0.08 10.89 -0.55
C ASP A 26 1.20 10.00 -1.09
N LYS A 27 1.56 8.94 -0.36
CA LYS A 27 2.57 7.96 -0.80
C LYS A 27 2.06 7.05 -1.94
N PHE A 28 0.76 6.77 -1.96
CA PHE A 28 0.11 5.90 -2.94
C PHE A 28 -1.09 6.61 -3.60
N PRO A 29 -0.86 7.67 -4.39
CA PRO A 29 -1.93 8.53 -4.90
C PRO A 29 -2.85 7.80 -5.90
N SER A 30 -2.36 6.74 -6.54
CA SER A 30 -3.12 5.92 -7.47
C SER A 30 -3.98 4.84 -6.81
N ALA A 31 -3.92 4.67 -5.48
CA ALA A 31 -4.71 3.66 -4.78
C ALA A 31 -6.21 3.96 -4.90
N ASP A 32 -6.96 2.99 -5.42
CA ASP A 32 -8.42 3.02 -5.54
C ASP A 32 -9.12 2.32 -4.35
N PHE A 33 -8.35 1.87 -3.36
CA PHE A 33 -8.81 1.24 -2.13
C PHE A 33 -8.38 2.04 -0.89
N GLU A 34 -8.96 1.70 0.27
CA GLU A 34 -8.60 2.27 1.57
C GLU A 34 -7.32 1.61 2.09
N ILE A 35 -6.31 2.44 2.34
CA ILE A 35 -5.01 2.00 2.88
C ILE A 35 -5.05 2.16 4.39
N VAL A 36 -5.01 1.05 5.11
CA VAL A 36 -5.08 1.04 6.58
C VAL A 36 -3.70 0.96 7.24
N ALA A 37 -2.71 0.45 6.50
CA ALA A 37 -1.34 0.29 6.98
C ALA A 37 -0.37 0.17 5.80
N VAL A 38 0.92 0.11 6.12
CA VAL A 38 1.99 -0.27 5.20
C VAL A 38 2.71 -1.45 5.80
N SER A 39 2.97 -2.48 4.98
CA SER A 39 3.69 -3.66 5.43
C SER A 39 5.17 -3.37 5.70
N ASP A 40 5.88 -4.30 6.35
CA ASP A 40 7.31 -4.18 6.61
C ASP A 40 8.14 -3.99 5.34
N ALA A 41 7.68 -4.57 4.22
CA ALA A 41 8.29 -4.40 2.90
C ALA A 41 7.91 -3.08 2.21
N GLY A 42 7.04 -2.28 2.81
CA GLY A 42 6.67 -0.96 2.33
C GLY A 42 5.45 -0.91 1.41
N PHE A 43 4.71 -2.02 1.26
CA PHE A 43 3.51 -2.10 0.41
C PHE A 43 2.26 -1.58 1.13
N PRO A 44 1.32 -0.92 0.43
CA PRO A 44 0.05 -0.53 1.02
C PRO A 44 -0.78 -1.76 1.36
N MET A 45 -1.38 -1.75 2.55
CA MET A 45 -2.29 -2.80 3.01
C MET A 45 -3.74 -2.34 2.93
N ALA A 46 -4.59 -3.18 2.36
CA ALA A 46 -6.03 -2.95 2.33
C ALA A 46 -6.70 -3.28 3.68
N VAL A 47 -7.95 -2.87 3.83
CA VAL A 47 -8.78 -3.09 5.04
C VAL A 47 -8.91 -4.56 5.45
N ASP A 48 -8.75 -5.47 4.50
CA ASP A 48 -8.80 -6.93 4.72
C ASP A 48 -7.43 -7.52 5.12
N GLY A 49 -6.41 -6.68 5.29
CA GLY A 49 -5.07 -7.07 5.69
C GLY A 49 -4.19 -7.58 4.55
N ARG A 50 -4.63 -7.50 3.29
CA ARG A 50 -3.83 -7.94 2.14
C ARG A 50 -2.89 -6.83 1.65
N GLU A 51 -1.67 -7.24 1.30
CA GLU A 51 -0.75 -6.38 0.56
C GLU A 51 -1.23 -6.17 -0.87
N MET A 52 -1.18 -4.93 -1.31
CA MET A 52 -1.62 -4.53 -2.64
C MET A 52 -0.41 -4.07 -3.47
N HIS A 53 -0.35 -4.57 -4.70
CA HIS A 53 0.70 -4.30 -5.67
C HIS A 53 0.13 -3.54 -6.85
N LEU A 54 0.74 -2.43 -7.25
CA LEU A 54 0.38 -1.72 -8.47
C LEU A 54 1.05 -2.43 -9.65
N ILE A 55 0.25 -3.16 -10.43
CA ILE A 55 0.73 -3.92 -11.58
C ILE A 55 0.35 -3.21 -12.87
N GLU A 56 1.32 -3.06 -13.78
CA GLU A 56 1.11 -2.64 -15.16
C GLU A 56 1.10 -3.86 -16.08
N THR A 57 -0.05 -4.17 -16.70
CA THR A 57 -0.21 -5.33 -17.60
C THR A 57 -0.05 -4.99 -19.08
N ALA A 58 -0.23 -3.72 -19.43
CA ALA A 58 -0.04 -3.15 -20.76
C ALA A 58 0.33 -1.67 -20.61
N PRO A 59 0.88 -1.00 -21.64
CA PRO A 59 1.27 0.41 -21.54
C PRO A 59 0.10 1.28 -21.04
N LYS A 60 0.31 1.97 -19.90
CA LYS A 60 -0.69 2.81 -19.21
C LYS A 60 -1.88 2.05 -18.60
N GLU A 61 -1.91 0.73 -18.64
CA GLU A 61 -2.93 -0.08 -17.97
C GLU A 61 -2.39 -0.58 -16.63
N ARG A 62 -2.72 0.16 -15.56
CA ARG A 62 -2.27 -0.11 -14.19
C ARG A 62 -3.44 -0.48 -13.31
N ARG A 63 -3.27 -1.50 -12.47
CA ARG A 63 -4.28 -1.97 -11.52
C ARG A 63 -3.63 -2.39 -10.22
N TRP A 64 -4.29 -2.09 -9.11
CA TRP A 64 -3.91 -2.63 -7.81
C TRP A 64 -4.41 -4.06 -7.68
N LEU A 65 -3.48 -4.98 -7.40
CA LEU A 65 -3.74 -6.40 -7.31
C LEU A 65 -3.16 -6.93 -6.01
N SER A 66 -3.89 -7.82 -5.36
CA SER A 66 -3.37 -8.62 -4.25
C SER A 66 -2.30 -9.60 -4.74
N GLU A 67 -1.45 -10.09 -3.83
CA GLU A 67 -0.42 -11.08 -4.14
C GLU A 67 -0.98 -12.32 -4.88
N GLU A 68 -2.15 -12.80 -4.46
CA GLU A 68 -2.84 -13.94 -5.10
C GLU A 68 -3.15 -13.66 -6.58
N GLN A 69 -3.64 -12.47 -6.90
CA GLN A 69 -3.93 -12.06 -8.27
C GLN A 69 -2.65 -11.89 -9.10
N VAL A 70 -1.57 -11.38 -8.50
CA VAL A 70 -0.25 -11.34 -9.15
C VAL A 70 0.24 -12.76 -9.47
N TRP A 71 0.03 -13.70 -8.56
CA TRP A 71 0.32 -15.12 -8.79
C TRP A 71 -0.49 -15.73 -9.93
N GLU A 72 -1.77 -15.36 -10.07
CA GLU A 72 -2.57 -15.78 -11.22
C GLU A 72 -2.05 -15.24 -12.54
N LEU A 73 -1.59 -13.98 -12.59
CA LEU A 73 -0.95 -13.42 -13.79
C LEU A 73 0.31 -14.21 -14.18
N LYS A 74 1.16 -14.54 -13.20
CA LYS A 74 2.33 -15.41 -13.41
C LYS A 74 1.92 -16.78 -13.95
N ARG A 75 0.88 -17.39 -13.37
CA ARG A 75 0.36 -18.71 -13.79
C ARG A 75 -0.15 -18.68 -15.23
N GLN A 76 -0.80 -17.60 -15.64
CA GLN A 76 -1.29 -17.39 -17.01
C GLN A 76 -0.17 -17.02 -18.01
N ARG A 77 1.09 -16.91 -17.56
CA ARG A 77 2.24 -16.41 -18.34
C ARG A 77 1.97 -15.06 -19.01
N LYS A 78 1.14 -14.22 -18.39
CA LYS A 78 0.92 -12.84 -18.86
C LYS A 78 2.14 -12.00 -18.49
N GLY A 79 2.61 -11.20 -19.45
CA GLY A 79 3.62 -10.18 -19.17
C GLY A 79 3.02 -9.09 -18.29
N PHE A 80 3.72 -8.71 -17.23
CA PHE A 80 3.35 -7.59 -16.38
C PHE A 80 4.60 -7.01 -15.69
N MET A 81 4.47 -5.80 -15.16
CA MET A 81 5.51 -5.13 -14.37
C MET A 81 4.92 -4.66 -13.04
N ASP A 82 5.59 -4.94 -11.93
CA ASP A 82 5.25 -4.34 -10.63
C ASP A 82 5.85 -2.92 -10.57
N VAL A 83 4.99 -1.92 -10.42
CA VAL A 83 5.34 -0.50 -10.36
C VAL A 83 4.88 0.15 -9.05
N THR A 84 4.66 -0.64 -7.99
CA THR A 84 4.13 -0.17 -6.68
C THR A 84 4.94 0.99 -6.08
N PHE A 85 6.26 0.95 -6.19
CA PHE A 85 7.16 2.00 -5.70
C PHE A 85 7.53 3.05 -6.73
N GLN A 86 6.95 2.99 -7.92
CA GLN A 86 7.25 3.91 -9.02
C GLN A 86 6.03 4.79 -9.35
N PRO A 87 5.62 5.68 -8.43
CA PRO A 87 4.45 6.53 -8.65
C PRO A 87 4.63 7.51 -9.82
N ASN A 88 5.85 7.66 -10.37
CA ASN A 88 6.21 8.74 -11.30
C ASN A 88 7.00 8.33 -12.55
N LEU A 89 6.74 7.15 -13.13
CA LEU A 89 7.29 6.86 -14.47
C LEU A 89 6.69 7.73 -15.60
N SER A 90 5.72 8.60 -15.32
CA SER A 90 5.12 9.50 -16.29
C SER A 90 5.62 10.95 -16.24
N SER A 91 6.62 11.30 -15.43
CA SER A 91 7.06 12.71 -15.27
C SER A 91 8.45 13.05 -15.83
N ALA A 92 9.05 12.19 -16.65
CA ALA A 92 10.33 12.46 -17.32
C ALA A 92 10.21 12.31 -18.85
N ALA A 93 9.23 12.98 -19.46
CA ALA A 93 9.43 13.44 -20.82
C ALA A 93 10.18 14.78 -20.70
N PRO A 94 11.47 14.88 -21.09
CA PRO A 94 12.06 16.20 -21.29
C PRO A 94 11.23 16.86 -22.38
N ASN A 95 10.53 17.94 -22.04
CA ASN A 95 9.88 18.79 -23.04
C ASN A 95 10.96 19.20 -24.05
N SER A 96 10.73 18.85 -25.31
CA SER A 96 11.56 19.16 -26.48
C SER A 96 11.80 20.66 -26.66
#